data_AF-A0A1Y3BQ98-F1
#
_entry.id   AF-A0A1Y3BQ98-F1
#
_cell.length_a   1.000
_cell.length_b   1.000
_cell.length_c   1.000
_cell.angle_alpha   90.00
_cell.angle_beta   90.00
_cell.angle_gamma   90.00
#
_symmetry.space_group_name_H-M   'P 1'
#
loop_
_entity.id
_entity.type
_entity.pdbx_description
1 polymer ?
#
loop_
_entity_poly.entity_id
_entity_poly.type
_entity_poly.pdbx_seq_one_letter_code
_entity_poly.pdbx_strand_id
1 'polypeptide(L)'
;MKVIPRNAISQSYIKNCLGRIQDQTNCFDLSSIIIKPVQRILKYPLLLNELIKFTEEDHVDYEPLKMAFQMITDIATRINEHKRRQDLIQKYCRAKDATLTEKLKNLSMHSVVKKSSRFTHRFLSSLLFSSGTKDKDYDAALHLFHEVDKTIRSFLKDMKEYLDAMDKYNVELLSTMDTITEYCDFKRHPRFDIEQIREKYRLMYHDQFKAFRKSIESNVIKPLTILLEKFSSPIRLISKRDDKRVDYEASLKSSKSSAENTNLLKNTFEALNQ
;
A
#
# COMPACT_ATOMS: atom_id res chain seq x y z
N MET A 1 0.29 16.96 9.77
CA MET A 1 1.46 17.81 9.48
C MET A 1 2.62 17.26 10.29
N LYS A 2 3.52 16.48 9.67
CA LYS A 2 4.67 15.87 10.37
C LYS A 2 5.62 16.99 10.79
N VAL A 3 6.08 16.92 12.03
CA VAL A 3 6.98 17.89 12.68
C VAL A 3 8.23 18.10 11.83
N ILE A 4 8.42 19.33 11.34
CA ILE A 4 9.64 19.75 10.65
C ILE A 4 10.80 19.61 11.65
N PRO A 5 11.94 18.99 11.29
CA PRO A 5 13.07 18.83 12.20
C PRO A 5 13.55 20.21 12.68
N ARG A 6 13.71 20.36 14.01
CA ARG A 6 14.21 21.57 14.67
C ARG A 6 15.71 21.75 14.42
N ASN A 7 16.11 22.05 13.17
CA ASN A 7 17.46 22.54 12.89
C ASN A 7 17.47 24.07 13.10
N ALA A 8 18.38 24.56 13.93
CA ALA A 8 18.55 25.99 14.23
C ALA A 8 18.78 26.84 12.97
N ILE A 9 19.47 26.28 11.96
CA ILE A 9 19.71 26.93 10.67
C ILE A 9 18.38 27.12 9.92
N SER A 10 17.53 26.08 9.88
CA SER A 10 16.23 26.13 9.21
C SER A 10 15.27 27.11 9.91
N GLN A 11 15.30 27.19 11.24
CA GLN A 11 14.49 28.16 11.98
C GLN A 11 14.93 29.61 11.74
N SER A 12 16.24 29.86 11.72
CA SER A 12 16.81 31.17 11.41
C SER A 12 16.43 31.61 9.99
N TYR A 13 16.55 30.70 9.01
CA TYR A 13 16.14 30.96 7.62
C TYR A 13 14.64 31.29 7.52
N ILE A 14 13.77 30.48 8.12
CA ILE A 14 12.31 30.72 8.12
C ILE A 14 11.97 32.07 8.78
N LYS A 15 12.63 32.42 9.88
CA LYS A 15 12.40 33.70 10.58
C LYS A 15 12.79 34.90 9.71
N ASN A 16 13.93 34.82 9.01
CA ASN A 16 14.36 35.85 8.08
C ASN A 16 13.41 35.99 6.87
N CYS A 17 12.92 34.87 6.33
CA CYS A 17 11.90 34.89 5.28
C CYS A 17 10.57 35.50 5.76
N LEU A 18 10.13 35.17 6.98
CA LEU A 18 8.92 35.73 7.57
C LEU A 18 9.01 37.24 7.76
N GLY A 19 10.15 37.76 8.23
CA GLY A 19 10.37 39.19 8.38
C GLY A 19 10.18 39.94 7.06
N ARG A 20 10.76 39.44 5.96
CA ARG A 20 10.60 40.04 4.62
C ARG A 20 9.16 40.05 4.11
N ILE A 21 8.36 39.04 4.48
CA ILE A 21 6.96 38.90 4.05
C ILE A 21 6.02 39.75 4.92
N GLN A 22 6.37 39.95 6.20
CA GLN A 22 5.63 40.80 7.14
C GLN A 22 5.63 42.27 6.70
N ASP A 23 6.73 42.74 6.11
CA ASP A 23 6.83 44.10 5.59
C ASP A 23 5.89 44.34 4.38
N GLN A 24 5.44 43.27 3.72
CA GLN A 24 4.59 43.34 2.53
C GLN A 24 3.14 42.87 2.80
N THR A 25 2.89 42.18 3.91
CA THR A 25 1.58 41.56 4.21
C THR A 25 1.30 41.49 5.72
N ASN A 26 0.04 41.69 6.13
CA ASN A 26 -0.44 41.49 7.52
C ASN A 26 -0.48 39.99 7.92
N CYS A 27 0.67 39.31 7.97
CA CYS A 27 0.77 37.90 8.35
C CYS A 27 1.77 37.69 9.48
N PHE A 28 1.31 37.17 10.63
CA PHE A 28 2.12 37.12 11.86
C PHE A 28 2.95 35.84 12.02
N ASP A 29 2.59 34.75 11.36
CA ASP A 29 3.28 33.46 11.46
C ASP A 29 3.23 32.64 10.17
N LEU A 30 4.14 31.67 10.04
CA LEU A 30 4.20 30.81 8.85
C LEU A 30 2.91 30.01 8.64
N SER A 31 2.27 29.58 9.72
CA SER A 31 1.02 28.82 9.67
C SER A 31 -0.10 29.63 9.02
N SER A 32 -0.25 30.91 9.37
CA SER A 32 -1.25 31.80 8.78
C SER A 32 -0.98 32.11 7.31
N ILE A 33 0.28 32.11 6.87
CA ILE A 33 0.61 32.26 5.45
C ILE A 33 0.24 31.00 4.67
N ILE A 34 0.64 29.82 5.17
CA ILE A 34 0.43 28.53 4.48
C ILE A 34 -1.05 28.18 4.36
N ILE A 35 -1.90 28.59 5.31
CA ILE A 35 -3.33 28.28 5.27
C ILE A 35 -4.12 29.18 4.30
N LYS A 36 -3.63 30.38 3.96
CA LYS A 36 -4.35 31.34 3.12
C LYS A 36 -4.73 30.82 1.73
N PRO A 37 -3.86 30.11 0.96
CA PRO A 37 -4.25 29.53 -0.32
C PRO A 37 -5.43 28.55 -0.19
N VAL A 38 -5.43 27.70 0.84
CA VAL A 38 -6.53 26.76 1.14
C VAL A 38 -7.81 27.51 1.53
N GLN A 39 -7.70 28.65 2.22
CA GLN A 39 -8.86 29.48 2.56
C GLN A 39 -9.37 30.30 1.35
N ARG A 40 -8.48 30.78 0.49
CA ARG A 40 -8.83 31.61 -0.68
C ARG A 40 -9.47 30.78 -1.79
N ILE A 41 -8.99 29.56 -2.02
CA ILE A 41 -9.53 28.70 -3.09
C ILE A 41 -11.02 28.39 -2.90
N LEU A 42 -11.51 28.39 -1.64
CA LEU A 42 -12.92 28.20 -1.31
C LEU A 42 -13.78 29.46 -1.52
N LYS A 43 -13.17 30.65 -1.61
CA LYS A 43 -13.88 31.93 -1.79
C LYS A 43 -14.08 32.28 -3.26
N TYR A 44 -13.16 31.86 -4.14
CA TYR A 44 -13.24 32.18 -5.57
C TYR A 44 -14.52 31.68 -6.26
N PRO A 45 -15.09 30.49 -5.97
CA PRO A 45 -16.37 30.10 -6.53
C PRO A 45 -17.49 31.08 -6.16
N LEU A 46 -17.52 31.55 -4.90
CA LEU A 46 -18.52 32.51 -4.44
C LEU A 46 -18.39 33.86 -5.15
N LEU A 47 -17.15 34.38 -5.24
CA LEU A 47 -16.88 35.67 -5.88
C LEU A 47 -17.18 35.63 -7.38
N LEU A 48 -16.74 34.58 -8.08
CA LEU A 48 -17.00 34.42 -9.51
C LEU A 48 -18.49 34.24 -9.79
N ASN A 49 -19.21 33.49 -8.95
CA ASN A 49 -20.66 33.35 -9.09
C ASN A 49 -21.39 34.69 -8.89
N GLU A 50 -20.96 35.52 -7.94
CA GLU A 50 -21.51 36.87 -7.78
C GLU A 50 -21.20 37.75 -9.00
N LEU A 51 -19.97 37.74 -9.52
CA LEU A 51 -19.61 38.50 -10.72
C LEU A 51 -20.47 38.09 -11.93
N ILE A 52 -20.69 36.78 -12.14
CA ILE A 52 -21.55 36.27 -13.22
C ILE A 52 -22.98 36.82 -13.09
N LYS A 53 -23.55 36.86 -11.89
CA LYS A 53 -24.92 37.39 -11.66
C LYS A 53 -25.07 38.87 -12.03
N PHE A 54 -24.00 39.65 -11.94
CA PHE A 54 -23.99 41.08 -12.26
C PHE A 54 -23.39 41.39 -13.64
N THR A 55 -23.09 40.37 -14.44
CA THR A 55 -22.57 40.53 -15.81
C THR A 55 -23.65 40.08 -16.79
N GLU A 56 -24.03 40.95 -17.74
CA GLU A 56 -25.00 40.60 -18.79
C GLU A 56 -24.43 39.50 -19.71
N GLU A 57 -25.30 38.65 -20.27
CA GLU A 57 -24.86 37.51 -21.10
C GLU A 57 -24.11 37.94 -22.36
N ASP A 58 -24.43 39.12 -22.91
CA ASP A 58 -23.79 39.68 -24.10
C ASP A 58 -22.45 40.37 -23.80
N HIS A 59 -22.06 40.49 -22.53
CA HIS A 59 -20.81 41.14 -22.14
C HIS A 59 -19.60 40.25 -22.45
N VAL A 60 -18.50 40.86 -22.93
CA VAL A 60 -17.28 40.14 -23.34
C VAL A 60 -16.65 39.26 -22.24
N ASP A 61 -16.87 39.62 -20.98
CA ASP A 61 -16.35 38.89 -19.82
C ASP A 61 -17.26 37.75 -19.31
N TYR A 62 -18.50 37.65 -19.81
CA TYR A 62 -19.48 36.68 -19.29
C TYR A 62 -19.02 35.23 -19.45
N GLU A 63 -18.64 34.83 -20.67
CA GLU A 63 -18.15 33.46 -20.93
C GLU A 63 -16.81 33.16 -20.24
N PRO A 64 -15.79 34.05 -20.27
CA PRO A 64 -14.58 33.88 -19.47
C PRO A 64 -14.85 33.68 -17.97
N LEU A 65 -15.78 34.44 -17.37
CA LEU A 65 -16.16 34.30 -15.97
C LEU A 65 -16.79 32.93 -15.69
N LYS A 66 -17.68 32.46 -16.57
CA LYS A 66 -18.32 31.15 -16.47
C LYS A 66 -17.31 30.01 -16.56
N MET A 67 -16.36 30.09 -17.49
CA MET A 67 -15.25 29.13 -17.60
C MET A 67 -14.38 29.12 -16.34
N ALA A 68 -14.03 30.30 -15.80
CA ALA A 68 -13.25 30.42 -14.58
C ALA A 68 -14.00 29.83 -13.36
N PHE A 69 -15.30 30.08 -13.26
CA PHE A 69 -16.17 29.52 -12.23
C PHE A 69 -16.21 27.99 -12.30
N GLN A 70 -16.34 27.43 -13.51
CA GLN A 70 -16.33 25.99 -13.71
C GLN A 70 -14.98 25.38 -13.33
N MET A 71 -13.88 25.96 -13.80
CA MET A 71 -12.53 25.48 -13.49
C MET A 71 -12.25 25.49 -11.98
N ILE A 72 -12.61 26.56 -11.26
CA ILE A 72 -12.37 26.61 -9.81
C ILE A 72 -13.25 25.60 -9.05
N THR A 73 -14.47 25.37 -9.52
CA THR A 73 -15.39 24.39 -8.95
C THR A 73 -14.87 22.96 -9.18
N ASP A 74 -14.31 22.69 -10.34
CA ASP A 74 -13.66 21.42 -10.65
C ASP A 74 -12.44 21.19 -9.75
N ILE A 75 -11.61 22.22 -9.53
CA ILE A 75 -10.46 22.13 -8.62
C ILE A 75 -10.93 21.83 -7.19
N ALA A 76 -11.95 22.53 -6.70
CA ALA A 76 -12.51 22.30 -5.37
C ALA A 76 -13.04 20.86 -5.22
N THR A 77 -13.73 20.36 -6.26
CA THR A 77 -14.24 19.00 -6.32
C THR A 77 -13.10 17.97 -6.30
N ARG A 78 -12.04 18.18 -7.09
CA ARG A 78 -10.85 17.32 -7.10
C ARG A 78 -10.14 17.29 -5.75
N ILE A 79 -10.02 18.44 -5.06
CA ILE A 79 -9.44 18.51 -3.72
C ILE A 79 -10.28 17.71 -2.73
N ASN A 80 -11.61 17.87 -2.77
CA ASN A 80 -12.51 17.15 -1.89
C ASN A 80 -12.44 15.64 -2.13
N GLU A 81 -12.40 15.22 -3.41
CA GLU A 81 -12.27 13.82 -3.78
C GLU A 81 -10.92 13.24 -3.36
N HIS A 82 -9.83 13.98 -3.53
CA HIS A 82 -8.51 13.58 -3.05
C HIS A 82 -8.51 13.37 -1.53
N LYS A 83 -9.09 14.29 -0.77
CA LYS A 83 -9.22 14.17 0.68
C LYS A 83 -10.05 12.95 1.07
N ARG A 84 -11.21 12.76 0.44
CA ARG A 84 -12.08 11.59 0.65
C ARG A 84 -11.33 10.29 0.40
N ARG A 85 -10.56 10.21 -0.68
CA ARG A 85 -9.73 9.05 -1.02
C ARG A 85 -8.64 8.81 0.04
N GLN A 86 -7.94 9.85 0.48
CA GLN A 86 -6.95 9.74 1.56
C GLN A 86 -7.58 9.22 2.86
N ASP A 87 -8.77 9.73 3.22
CA ASP A 87 -9.50 9.29 4.43
C ASP A 87 -9.94 7.82 4.31
N LEU A 88 -10.39 7.39 3.12
CA LEU A 88 -10.74 5.99 2.84
C LEU A 88 -9.52 5.06 2.90
N ILE A 89 -8.41 5.44 2.28
CA ILE A 89 -7.15 4.70 2.33
C ILE A 89 -6.70 4.59 3.79
N GLN A 90 -6.71 5.69 4.54
CA GLN A 90 -6.33 5.69 5.95
C GLN A 90 -7.23 4.76 6.77
N LYS A 91 -8.55 4.80 6.56
CA LYS A 91 -9.54 3.95 7.23
C LYS A 91 -9.26 2.46 7.00
N TYR A 92 -8.98 2.06 5.75
CA TYR A 92 -8.79 0.64 5.42
C TYR A 92 -7.36 0.13 5.67
N CYS A 93 -6.35 0.99 5.59
CA CYS A 93 -4.95 0.62 5.85
C CYS A 93 -4.59 0.61 7.35
N ARG A 94 -5.17 1.48 8.18
CA ARG A 94 -4.92 1.51 9.65
C ARG A 94 -5.56 0.35 10.42
N ALA A 95 -6.42 -0.44 9.79
CA ALA A 95 -6.95 -1.67 10.39
C ALA A 95 -5.88 -2.75 10.69
N LYS A 96 -4.58 -2.46 10.48
CA LYS A 96 -3.45 -3.33 10.85
C LYS A 96 -3.18 -3.30 12.36
N ASP A 97 -3.48 -2.19 13.03
CA ASP A 97 -3.21 -1.95 14.46
C ASP A 97 -4.42 -2.24 15.35
N ALA A 98 -5.51 -2.74 14.76
CA ALA A 98 -6.71 -3.11 15.50
C ALA A 98 -6.38 -4.26 16.45
N THR A 99 -6.45 -3.98 17.76
CA THR A 99 -6.27 -4.97 18.83
C THR A 99 -7.23 -6.15 18.63
N LEU A 100 -6.92 -7.32 19.20
CA LEU A 100 -7.80 -8.49 19.13
C LEU A 100 -9.24 -8.15 19.59
N THR A 101 -9.36 -7.28 20.59
CA THR A 101 -10.64 -6.73 21.10
C THR A 101 -11.41 -5.92 20.05
N GLU A 102 -10.71 -5.17 19.21
CA GLU A 102 -11.30 -4.36 18.14
C GLU A 102 -11.64 -5.22 16.90
N LYS A 103 -10.87 -6.27 16.63
CA LYS A 103 -11.22 -7.32 15.65
C LYS A 103 -12.47 -8.08 16.07
N LEU A 104 -12.62 -8.40 17.37
CA LEU A 104 -13.82 -9.03 17.93
C LEU A 104 -15.03 -8.09 17.92
N LYS A 105 -14.87 -6.78 18.23
CA LYS A 105 -15.95 -5.79 18.08
C LYS A 105 -16.41 -5.58 16.64
N ASN A 106 -15.52 -5.77 15.67
CA ASN A 106 -15.84 -5.71 14.24
C ASN A 106 -16.59 -6.96 13.72
N LEU A 107 -16.71 -8.03 14.53
CA LEU A 107 -17.62 -9.16 14.30
C LEU A 107 -19.07 -8.75 14.64
N SER A 108 -19.58 -7.74 13.96
CA SER A 108 -21.02 -7.43 14.00
C SER A 108 -21.79 -8.44 13.15
N MET A 109 -22.93 -8.94 13.62
CA MET A 109 -23.84 -9.78 12.82
C MET A 109 -24.14 -9.15 11.45
N HIS A 110 -24.26 -7.82 11.39
CA HIS A 110 -24.46 -7.07 10.14
C HIS A 110 -23.26 -7.14 9.18
N SER A 111 -22.03 -7.24 9.68
CA SER A 111 -20.82 -7.47 8.88
C SER A 111 -20.75 -8.89 8.32
N VAL A 112 -21.20 -9.88 9.09
CA VAL A 112 -21.24 -11.31 8.69
C VAL A 112 -22.30 -11.52 7.61
N VAL A 113 -23.49 -10.93 7.78
CA VAL A 113 -24.57 -10.95 6.77
C VAL A 113 -24.10 -10.32 5.45
N LYS A 114 -23.39 -9.18 5.49
CA LYS A 114 -22.83 -8.56 4.28
C LYS A 114 -21.78 -9.44 3.60
N LYS A 115 -20.91 -10.11 4.34
CA LYS A 115 -19.93 -11.05 3.75
C LYS A 115 -20.62 -12.25 3.10
N SER A 116 -21.63 -12.82 3.76
CA SER A 116 -22.44 -13.92 3.22
C SER A 116 -23.17 -13.51 1.95
N SER A 117 -23.87 -12.37 1.98
CA SER A 117 -24.57 -11.82 0.81
C SER A 117 -23.63 -11.55 -0.37
N ARG A 118 -22.43 -10.99 -0.12
CA ARG A 118 -21.43 -10.77 -1.18
C ARG A 118 -20.88 -12.07 -1.75
N PHE A 119 -20.67 -13.09 -0.91
CA PHE A 119 -20.26 -14.41 -1.37
C PHE A 119 -21.32 -15.02 -2.30
N THR A 120 -22.59 -15.02 -1.88
CA THR A 120 -23.70 -15.49 -2.71
C THR A 120 -23.80 -14.73 -4.03
N HIS A 121 -23.66 -13.39 -4.00
CA HIS A 121 -23.68 -12.59 -5.23
C HIS A 121 -22.50 -12.91 -6.16
N ARG A 122 -21.28 -13.08 -5.62
CA ARG A 122 -20.10 -13.49 -6.40
C ARG A 122 -20.29 -14.86 -7.05
N PHE A 123 -20.77 -15.83 -6.28
CA PHE A 123 -21.06 -17.18 -6.77
C PHE A 123 -22.11 -17.19 -7.88
N LEU A 124 -23.24 -16.52 -7.68
CA LEU A 124 -24.29 -16.41 -8.69
C LEU A 124 -23.81 -15.66 -9.94
N SER A 125 -23.05 -14.57 -9.79
CA SER A 125 -22.49 -13.81 -10.92
C SER A 125 -21.47 -14.61 -11.76
N SER A 126 -20.71 -15.49 -11.10
CA SER A 126 -19.74 -16.38 -11.76
C SER A 126 -20.43 -17.47 -12.58
N LEU A 127 -21.59 -17.96 -12.14
CA LEU A 127 -22.37 -18.96 -12.86
C LEU A 127 -23.21 -18.36 -13.98
N LEU A 128 -23.66 -17.11 -13.83
CA LEU A 128 -24.54 -16.42 -14.79
C LEU A 128 -23.81 -15.57 -15.84
N PHE A 129 -22.49 -15.71 -16.01
CA PHE A 129 -21.71 -15.02 -17.05
C PHE A 129 -22.04 -13.52 -17.17
N SER A 130 -22.08 -12.79 -16.05
CA SER A 130 -22.44 -11.37 -16.08
C SER A 130 -21.33 -10.52 -16.71
N SER A 131 -21.65 -9.87 -17.82
CA SER A 131 -20.85 -8.93 -18.60
C SER A 131 -20.64 -7.57 -17.91
N GLY A 132 -20.16 -7.58 -16.66
CA GLY A 132 -19.73 -6.34 -15.99
C GLY A 132 -18.58 -5.69 -16.76
N THR A 133 -18.58 -4.36 -16.86
CA THR A 133 -17.53 -3.56 -17.51
C THR A 133 -16.16 -3.94 -16.95
N LYS A 134 -15.43 -4.79 -17.68
CA LYS A 134 -14.09 -5.25 -17.30
C LYS A 134 -13.12 -4.08 -17.48
N ASP A 135 -12.69 -3.53 -16.36
CA ASP A 135 -11.58 -2.58 -16.29
C ASP A 135 -10.29 -3.35 -16.59
N LYS A 136 -9.94 -3.45 -17.88
CA LYS A 136 -8.82 -4.26 -18.37
C LYS A 136 -7.49 -3.79 -17.81
N ASP A 137 -7.33 -2.48 -17.60
CA ASP A 137 -6.10 -1.89 -17.07
C ASP A 137 -5.94 -2.24 -15.58
N TYR A 138 -7.02 -2.15 -14.80
CA TYR A 138 -7.03 -2.64 -13.43
C TYR A 138 -6.75 -4.14 -13.35
N ASP A 139 -7.41 -4.96 -14.18
CA ASP A 139 -7.24 -6.42 -14.18
C ASP A 139 -5.78 -6.81 -14.53
N ALA A 140 -5.16 -6.13 -15.49
CA ALA A 140 -3.76 -6.32 -15.84
C ALA A 140 -2.81 -5.93 -14.68
N ALA A 141 -3.06 -4.78 -14.04
CA ALA A 141 -2.28 -4.34 -12.89
C ALA A 141 -2.44 -5.28 -11.68
N LEU A 142 -3.65 -5.79 -11.44
CA LEU A 142 -3.96 -6.74 -10.39
C LEU A 142 -3.28 -8.09 -10.63
N HIS A 143 -3.30 -8.57 -11.88
CA HIS A 143 -2.58 -9.78 -12.27
C HIS A 143 -1.08 -9.64 -12.02
N LEU A 144 -0.47 -8.54 -12.49
CA LEU A 144 0.95 -8.26 -12.26
C LEU A 144 1.28 -8.19 -10.76
N PHE A 145 0.43 -7.54 -9.96
CA PHE A 145 0.60 -7.46 -8.51
C PHE A 145 0.62 -8.84 -7.85
N HIS A 146 -0.32 -9.71 -8.21
CA HIS A 146 -0.37 -11.08 -7.69
C HIS A 146 0.80 -11.95 -8.14
N GLU A 147 1.22 -11.82 -9.40
CA GLU A 147 2.39 -12.54 -9.91
C GLU A 147 3.68 -12.11 -9.19
N VAL A 148 3.84 -10.81 -8.92
CA VAL A 148 4.99 -10.30 -8.14
C VAL A 148 4.95 -10.80 -6.69
N ASP A 149 3.80 -10.72 -6.00
CA ASP A 149 3.66 -11.25 -4.63
C ASP A 149 3.97 -12.75 -4.55
N LYS A 150 3.43 -13.54 -5.49
CA LYS A 150 3.66 -14.98 -5.59
C LYS A 150 5.13 -15.29 -5.86
N THR A 151 5.73 -14.63 -6.85
CA THR A 151 7.13 -14.86 -7.24
C THR A 151 8.07 -14.56 -6.08
N ILE A 152 7.87 -13.45 -5.37
CA ILE A 152 8.70 -13.10 -4.20
C ILE A 152 8.53 -14.14 -3.09
N ARG A 153 7.30 -14.60 -2.81
CA ARG A 153 7.05 -15.64 -1.78
C ARG A 153 7.72 -16.96 -2.13
N SER A 154 7.58 -17.42 -3.37
CA SER A 154 8.22 -18.65 -3.85
C SER A 154 9.73 -18.53 -3.75
N PHE A 155 10.32 -17.47 -4.29
CA PHE A 155 11.76 -17.24 -4.22
C PHE A 155 12.28 -17.19 -2.77
N LEU A 156 11.57 -16.51 -1.86
CA LEU A 156 11.96 -16.48 -0.44
C LEU A 156 11.88 -17.86 0.23
N LYS A 157 10.90 -18.67 -0.15
CA LYS A 157 10.76 -20.04 0.34
C LYS A 157 11.94 -20.89 -0.17
N ASP A 158 12.15 -20.90 -1.48
CA ASP A 158 13.19 -21.69 -2.14
C ASP A 158 14.58 -21.32 -1.62
N MET A 159 14.86 -20.01 -1.44
CA MET A 159 16.13 -19.55 -0.89
C MET A 159 16.35 -20.00 0.56
N LYS A 160 15.31 -20.02 1.40
CA LYS A 160 15.44 -20.52 2.78
C LYS A 160 15.66 -22.03 2.79
N GLU A 161 14.88 -22.77 2.00
CA GLU A 161 15.03 -24.21 1.85
C GLU A 161 16.43 -24.58 1.36
N TYR A 162 17.00 -23.81 0.43
CA TYR A 162 18.39 -23.98 -0.01
C TYR A 162 19.40 -23.79 1.13
N LEU A 163 19.29 -22.71 1.91
CA LEU A 163 20.22 -22.45 3.02
C LEU A 163 20.12 -23.54 4.10
N ASP A 164 18.92 -24.00 4.41
CA ASP A 164 18.68 -25.05 5.40
C ASP A 164 19.14 -26.43 4.88
N ALA A 165 18.98 -26.70 3.58
CA ALA A 165 19.50 -27.91 2.95
C ALA A 165 21.04 -27.97 3.01
N MET A 166 21.72 -26.83 2.80
CA MET A 166 23.18 -26.75 2.92
C MET A 166 23.67 -26.98 4.35
N ASP A 167 22.97 -26.45 5.37
CA ASP A 167 23.24 -26.78 6.77
C ASP A 167 23.08 -28.27 7.05
N LYS A 168 21.99 -28.87 6.56
CA LYS A 168 21.73 -30.29 6.73
C LYS A 168 22.82 -31.14 6.08
N TYR A 169 23.19 -30.83 4.84
CA TYR A 169 24.25 -31.51 4.11
C TYR A 169 25.58 -31.44 4.87
N ASN A 170 25.89 -30.28 5.46
CA ASN A 170 27.10 -30.11 6.26
C ASN A 170 27.14 -31.01 7.50
N VAL A 171 26.03 -31.10 8.23
CA VAL A 171 25.93 -32.00 9.40
C VAL A 171 26.12 -33.46 8.97
N GLU A 172 25.48 -33.87 7.88
CA GLU A 172 25.55 -35.23 7.36
C GLU A 172 26.96 -35.59 6.86
N LEU A 173 27.64 -34.64 6.20
CA LEU A 173 29.01 -34.84 5.74
C LEU A 173 29.98 -34.99 6.92
N LEU A 174 29.86 -34.15 7.95
CA LEU A 174 30.69 -34.25 9.16
C LEU A 174 30.47 -35.59 9.87
N SER A 175 29.22 -36.03 10.01
CA SER A 175 28.90 -37.35 10.57
C SER A 175 29.52 -38.48 9.75
N THR A 176 29.51 -38.37 8.42
CA THR A 176 30.12 -39.37 7.53
C THR A 176 31.64 -39.40 7.70
N MET A 177 32.29 -38.24 7.81
CA MET A 177 33.72 -38.14 8.08
C MET A 177 34.09 -38.78 9.42
N ASP A 178 33.27 -38.60 10.46
CA ASP A 178 33.46 -39.25 11.76
C ASP A 178 33.37 -40.79 11.64
N THR A 179 32.37 -41.32 10.94
CA THR A 179 32.25 -42.78 10.71
C THR A 179 33.42 -43.34 9.91
N ILE A 180 33.92 -42.63 8.90
CA ILE A 180 35.11 -43.06 8.14
C ILE A 180 36.34 -43.04 9.04
N THR A 181 36.48 -42.03 9.92
CA THR A 181 37.59 -41.93 10.88
C THR A 181 37.62 -43.14 11.80
N GLU A 182 36.48 -43.47 12.41
CA GLU A 182 36.32 -44.64 13.28
C GLU A 182 36.68 -45.95 12.56
N TYR A 183 36.26 -46.11 11.30
CA TYR A 183 36.59 -47.28 10.49
C TYR A 183 38.09 -47.37 10.18
N CYS A 184 38.72 -46.26 9.80
CA CYS A 184 40.15 -46.21 9.49
C CYS A 184 41.02 -46.51 10.71
N ASP A 185 40.64 -45.98 11.88
CA ASP A 185 41.29 -46.27 13.17
C ASP A 185 41.17 -47.75 13.52
N PHE A 186 39.97 -48.34 13.38
CA PHE A 186 39.73 -49.76 13.61
C PHE A 186 40.60 -50.65 12.71
N LYS A 187 40.76 -50.29 11.43
CA LYS A 187 41.56 -51.05 10.45
C LYS A 187 43.06 -50.73 10.47
N ARG A 188 43.51 -49.78 11.31
CA ARG A 188 44.90 -49.28 11.36
C ARG A 188 45.43 -48.89 9.98
N HIS A 189 44.60 -48.26 9.15
CA HIS A 189 44.95 -47.97 7.75
C HIS A 189 45.82 -46.70 7.67
N PRO A 190 47.14 -46.79 7.40
CA PRO A 190 48.08 -45.69 7.66
C PRO A 190 48.12 -44.60 6.57
N ARG A 191 47.14 -44.58 5.65
CA ARG A 191 47.21 -43.77 4.40
C ARG A 191 46.07 -42.78 4.19
N PHE A 192 45.08 -42.71 5.08
CA PHE A 192 43.91 -41.84 4.86
C PHE A 192 43.89 -40.73 5.92
N ASP A 193 44.41 -39.55 5.57
CA ASP A 193 44.42 -38.36 6.43
C ASP A 193 43.09 -37.61 6.30
N ILE A 194 42.10 -38.07 7.07
CA ILE A 194 40.75 -37.49 7.11
C ILE A 194 40.75 -36.10 7.73
N GLU A 195 41.69 -35.83 8.64
CA GLU A 195 41.79 -34.54 9.32
C GLU A 195 42.17 -33.42 8.34
N GLN A 196 43.02 -33.70 7.35
CA GLN A 196 43.33 -32.71 6.31
C GLN A 196 42.11 -32.39 5.43
N ILE A 197 41.24 -33.36 5.15
CA ILE A 197 39.99 -33.15 4.42
C ILE A 197 38.99 -32.37 5.29
N ARG A 198 38.86 -32.75 6.56
CA ARG A 198 38.02 -32.10 7.57
C ARG A 198 38.37 -30.63 7.70
N GLU A 199 39.65 -30.28 7.78
CA GLU A 199 40.11 -28.90 7.93
C GLU A 199 39.81 -28.05 6.68
N LYS A 200 40.08 -28.58 5.48
CA LYS A 200 39.73 -27.89 4.22
C LYS A 200 38.23 -27.64 4.10
N TYR A 201 37.43 -28.64 4.45
CA TYR A 201 35.97 -28.53 4.44
C TYR A 201 35.46 -27.54 5.49
N ARG A 202 36.06 -27.54 6.69
CA ARG A 202 35.74 -26.59 7.76
C ARG A 202 35.98 -25.15 7.30
N LEU A 203 37.10 -24.84 6.66
CA LEU A 203 37.38 -23.51 6.12
C LEU A 203 36.35 -23.10 5.05
N MET A 204 36.06 -23.99 4.11
CA MET A 204 35.05 -23.72 3.06
C MET A 204 33.66 -23.46 3.67
N TYR A 205 33.20 -24.31 4.59
CA TYR A 205 31.87 -24.18 5.15
C TYR A 205 31.76 -23.04 6.17
N HIS A 206 32.66 -23.02 7.16
CA HIS A 206 32.61 -22.08 8.26
C HIS A 206 32.88 -20.65 7.81
N ASP A 207 33.80 -20.44 6.85
CA ASP A 207 34.18 -19.09 6.46
C ASP A 207 33.41 -18.62 5.22
N GLN A 208 33.28 -19.45 4.19
CA GLN A 208 32.62 -19.02 2.94
C GLN A 208 31.09 -19.16 3.03
N PHE A 209 30.58 -20.34 3.41
CA PHE A 209 29.13 -20.57 3.40
C PHE A 209 28.40 -19.77 4.48
N LYS A 210 28.92 -19.67 5.71
CA LYS A 210 28.28 -18.81 6.73
C LYS A 210 28.29 -17.33 6.34
N ALA A 211 29.38 -16.83 5.73
CA ALA A 211 29.43 -15.46 5.24
C ALA A 211 28.41 -15.24 4.10
N PHE A 212 28.32 -16.18 3.17
CA PHE A 212 27.33 -16.19 2.11
C PHE A 212 25.89 -16.19 2.68
N ARG A 213 25.58 -17.07 3.63
CA ARG A 213 24.28 -17.14 4.30
C ARG A 213 23.90 -15.79 4.90
N LYS A 214 24.81 -15.19 5.69
CA LYS A 214 24.59 -13.89 6.31
C LYS A 214 24.35 -12.80 5.25
N SER A 215 25.05 -12.85 4.13
CA SER A 215 24.83 -11.94 3.01
C SER A 215 23.44 -12.12 2.38
N ILE A 216 23.00 -13.35 2.11
CA ILE A 216 21.67 -13.63 1.59
C ILE A 216 20.57 -13.20 2.58
N GLU A 217 20.73 -13.49 3.86
CA GLU A 217 19.76 -13.10 4.89
C GLU A 217 19.58 -11.58 4.96
N SER A 218 20.70 -10.84 4.93
CA SER A 218 20.71 -9.38 5.08
C SER A 218 20.34 -8.62 3.80
N ASN A 219 20.82 -9.08 2.65
CA ASN A 219 20.71 -8.36 1.38
C ASN A 219 19.57 -8.85 0.48
N VAL A 220 19.03 -10.04 0.73
CA VAL A 220 17.98 -10.64 -0.12
C VAL A 220 16.73 -10.94 0.70
N ILE A 221 16.82 -11.80 1.72
CA ILE A 221 15.65 -12.28 2.46
C ILE A 221 14.97 -11.12 3.22
N LYS A 222 15.75 -10.34 3.98
CA LYS A 222 15.20 -9.25 4.79
C LYS A 222 14.54 -8.15 3.94
N PRO A 223 15.16 -7.60 2.88
CA PRO A 223 14.51 -6.59 2.03
C PRO A 223 13.22 -7.08 1.36
N LEU A 224 13.23 -8.31 0.82
CA LEU A 224 12.05 -8.89 0.18
C LEU A 224 10.92 -9.19 1.17
N THR A 225 11.26 -9.59 2.41
CA THR A 225 10.26 -9.76 3.48
C THR A 225 9.60 -8.41 3.84
N ILE A 226 10.40 -7.34 3.98
CA ILE A 226 9.89 -5.99 4.21
C ILE A 226 9.01 -5.51 3.05
N LEU A 227 9.37 -5.85 1.81
CA LEU A 227 8.56 -5.54 0.64
C LEU A 227 7.19 -6.24 0.69
N LEU A 228 7.14 -7.54 1.00
CA LEU A 228 5.89 -8.28 1.18
C LEU A 228 5.02 -7.72 2.31
N GLU A 229 5.63 -7.23 3.40
CA GLU A 229 4.87 -6.57 4.47
C GLU A 229 4.17 -5.30 3.99
N LYS A 230 4.77 -4.56 3.04
CA LYS A 230 4.16 -3.37 2.42
C LYS A 230 2.96 -3.74 1.54
N PHE A 231 2.89 -4.95 1.00
CA PHE A 231 1.77 -5.42 0.16
C PHE A 231 0.47 -5.64 0.95
N SER A 232 0.55 -5.80 2.27
CA SER A 232 -0.63 -5.99 3.14
C SER A 232 -1.68 -4.87 3.03
N SER A 233 -1.27 -3.63 2.79
CA SER A 233 -2.18 -2.49 2.60
C SER A 233 -2.88 -2.54 1.24
N PRO A 234 -2.17 -2.63 0.10
CA PRO A 234 -2.76 -2.89 -1.22
C PRO A 234 -3.73 -4.08 -1.25
N ILE A 235 -3.36 -5.24 -0.70
CA ILE A 235 -4.21 -6.44 -0.67
C ILE A 235 -5.56 -6.16 0.02
N ARG A 236 -5.53 -5.40 1.13
CA ARG A 236 -6.76 -5.01 1.83
C ARG A 236 -7.60 -4.04 1.00
N LEU A 237 -6.97 -3.09 0.33
CA LEU A 237 -7.68 -2.13 -0.53
C LEU A 237 -8.34 -2.83 -1.72
N ILE A 238 -7.64 -3.75 -2.39
CA ILE A 238 -8.18 -4.60 -3.46
C ILE A 238 -9.41 -5.37 -2.95
N SER A 239 -9.28 -6.07 -1.82
CA SER A 239 -10.41 -6.80 -1.23
C SER A 239 -11.58 -5.88 -0.87
N LYS A 240 -11.32 -4.67 -0.36
CA LYS A 240 -12.37 -3.70 -0.04
C LYS A 240 -13.02 -3.12 -1.29
N ARG A 241 -12.26 -2.85 -2.33
CA ARG A 241 -12.77 -2.44 -3.64
C ARG A 241 -13.72 -3.50 -4.18
N ASP A 242 -13.33 -4.77 -4.16
CA ASP A 242 -14.16 -5.87 -4.67
C ASP A 242 -15.43 -6.08 -3.82
N ASP A 243 -15.36 -5.86 -2.51
CA ASP A 243 -16.55 -5.83 -1.66
C ASP A 243 -17.50 -4.69 -2.05
N LYS A 244 -16.96 -3.50 -2.37
CA LYS A 244 -17.74 -2.31 -2.73
C LYS A 244 -18.29 -2.35 -4.14
N ARG A 245 -17.59 -2.98 -5.07
CA ARG A 245 -18.10 -3.30 -6.39
C ARG A 245 -19.37 -4.15 -6.28
N VAL A 246 -19.32 -5.21 -5.49
CA VAL A 246 -20.49 -6.09 -5.28
C VAL A 246 -21.63 -5.35 -4.59
N ASP A 247 -21.35 -4.53 -3.57
CA ASP A 247 -22.38 -3.69 -2.92
C ASP A 247 -23.07 -2.76 -3.96
N TYR A 248 -22.31 -2.14 -4.87
CA TYR A 248 -22.82 -1.27 -5.93
C TYR A 248 -23.62 -2.03 -7.00
N GLU A 249 -23.08 -3.14 -7.53
CA GLU A 249 -23.77 -3.96 -8.53
C GLU A 249 -25.10 -4.52 -8.00
N ALA A 250 -25.14 -4.94 -6.74
CA ALA A 250 -26.37 -5.40 -6.10
C ALA A 250 -27.40 -4.27 -5.96
N SER A 251 -26.96 -3.03 -5.73
CA SER A 251 -27.85 -1.86 -5.64
C SER A 251 -28.48 -1.50 -6.98
N LEU A 252 -27.78 -1.71 -8.10
CA LEU A 252 -28.31 -1.51 -9.46
C LEU A 252 -29.43 -2.49 -9.81
N LYS A 253 -29.37 -3.72 -9.28
CA LYS A 253 -30.36 -4.78 -9.53
C LYS A 253 -31.55 -4.75 -8.56
N SER A 254 -31.48 -3.92 -7.51
CA SER A 254 -32.49 -3.87 -6.46
C SER A 254 -33.56 -2.82 -6.77
N SER A 255 -34.80 -3.27 -7.00
CA SER A 255 -35.97 -2.38 -7.18
C SER A 255 -36.32 -1.55 -5.93
N LYS A 256 -35.68 -1.82 -4.78
CA LYS A 256 -35.92 -1.15 -3.49
C LYS A 256 -34.81 -0.15 -3.09
N SER A 257 -33.73 -0.04 -3.86
CA SER A 257 -32.64 0.89 -3.53
C SER A 257 -32.99 2.32 -3.95
N SER A 258 -32.93 3.27 -3.01
CA SER A 258 -33.05 4.70 -3.33
C SER A 258 -31.90 5.14 -4.25
N ALA A 259 -32.18 6.06 -5.18
CA ALA A 259 -31.18 6.65 -6.07
C ALA A 259 -29.99 7.27 -5.29
N GLU A 260 -30.26 7.88 -4.13
CA GLU A 260 -29.23 8.43 -3.24
C GLU A 260 -28.30 7.34 -2.69
N ASN A 261 -28.84 6.20 -2.28
CA ASN A 261 -28.07 5.08 -1.76
C ASN A 261 -27.22 4.41 -2.86
N THR A 262 -27.78 4.26 -4.06
CA THR A 262 -27.04 3.75 -5.23
C THR A 262 -25.89 4.69 -5.60
N ASN A 263 -26.11 6.00 -5.60
CA ASN A 263 -25.06 7.01 -5.84
C ASN A 263 -23.97 6.97 -4.76
N LEU A 264 -24.33 6.81 -3.48
CA LEU A 264 -23.36 6.68 -2.40
C LEU A 264 -22.46 5.44 -2.56
N LEU A 265 -23.05 4.31 -2.95
CA LEU A 265 -22.32 3.06 -3.19
C LEU A 265 -21.40 3.18 -4.42
N LYS A 266 -21.89 3.80 -5.50
CA LYS A 266 -21.09 4.13 -6.68
C LYS A 266 -19.87 4.98 -6.32
N ASN A 267 -20.10 6.12 -5.66
CA ASN A 267 -19.03 7.02 -5.25
C ASN A 267 -18.02 6.31 -4.34
N THR A 268 -18.47 5.43 -3.45
CA THR A 268 -17.58 4.67 -2.56
C THR A 268 -16.71 3.67 -3.33
N PHE A 269 -17.28 2.99 -4.33
CA PHE A 269 -16.53 2.09 -5.20
C PHE A 269 -15.52 2.85 -6.07
N GLU A 270 -15.94 3.94 -6.72
CA GLU A 270 -15.07 4.74 -7.60
C GLU A 270 -13.85 5.33 -6.86
N ALA A 271 -14.03 5.79 -5.61
CA ALA A 271 -12.91 6.26 -4.78
C ALA A 271 -11.85 5.18 -4.49
N LEU A 272 -12.25 3.90 -4.49
CA LEU A 272 -11.34 2.77 -4.29
C LEU A 272 -10.82 2.20 -5.62
N ASN A 273 -11.42 2.57 -6.76
CA ASN A 273 -11.07 2.09 -8.09
C ASN A 273 -9.98 2.92 -8.78
N GLN A 274 -9.94 4.24 -8.51
CA GLN A 274 -8.87 5.13 -8.98
C GLN A 274 -7.56 4.86 -8.23
#